data_AF-A0A835P4J5-F1
#
_entry.id   AF-A0A835P4J5-F1
#
_cell.length_a   1.000
_cell.length_b   1.000
_cell.length_c   1.000
_cell.angle_alpha   90.00
_cell.angle_beta   90.00
_cell.angle_gamma   90.00
#
_symmetry.space_group_name_H-M   'P 1'
#
loop_
_entity.id
_entity.type
_entity.pdbx_description
1 polymer ?
#
loop_
_entity_poly.entity_id
_entity_poly.type
_entity_poly.pdbx_seq_one_letter_code
_entity_poly.pdbx_strand_id
1 'polypeptide(L)'
;MLYYFISYRQRKAGFQQLCYSSLLALIPRKEPNVTEILIFSPFLFPDDLFPLVNKWCGEDRETGEEFGLTPTMAHSKALLVLENFIGGKFVPCSSYIDSYNPSTGDVYCRVPDSGKEEVEAAVKAAKDAFPIWSSKSPLERSQILNKLADLIEHDLEAFAQAESKDQGKTITFARTVDIPRAVHNFRFFASSILHHVTECTEMPTMGCVHYTSRAPVGVAGLISPWNLPLYLLTWKIAPAIACGNTVVAKPSEMTSVTAWMMCKLLEKAGVPPGVVNVVFGTGAKAGEALVCHPDVPLISFTGSTLTAQRITEKSAPHCKRLSLELGGKNPAIIFDDADLSQCIPTTVRSSFANQVPPTPVTQKPHWQQAGRVPEGLCACLHLPLDLNPKLSRSISRLCLRKLLRGKQNNKRLFFLLSIRRYQGKKLLLIPTAQGEICLCTSRIFVQRGIYSEFLKRFVEEAKKWKTGNPSDPTINVGALISKEHLEKVRNYVKKAQAEGARVLCGEGVDPLALPPGNQKGYFMLPTVIAEVKDESCCMQEEIFGPVTCVVAFDTEEEVIKRANGVKYGLAATVWSSNVGRVHRVAHKLQSGLVWTNCWLVRDLNLPFGGMKASGIGREGAKDSYEFFTEVKTITIKH
;
A
#
# COMPACT_ATOMS: atom_id res chain seq x y z
N MET A 1 -46.52 21.72 -35.40
CA MET A 1 -47.97 21.91 -35.66
C MET A 1 -48.14 21.77 -37.18
N LEU A 2 -48.82 20.77 -37.76
CA LEU A 2 -50.21 20.39 -37.55
C LEU A 2 -50.50 19.05 -38.28
N TYR A 3 -51.47 18.27 -37.75
CA TYR A 3 -52.37 17.29 -38.40
C TYR A 3 -51.96 15.84 -38.79
N TYR A 4 -52.59 14.86 -38.12
CA TYR A 4 -53.65 13.90 -38.59
C TYR A 4 -53.56 12.47 -37.99
N PHE A 5 -54.74 11.94 -37.64
CA PHE A 5 -55.09 10.62 -37.08
C PHE A 5 -55.09 9.47 -38.12
N ILE A 6 -55.00 8.20 -37.68
CA ILE A 6 -55.97 7.08 -37.90
C ILE A 6 -55.33 5.69 -37.64
N SER A 7 -56.13 4.80 -37.05
CA SER A 7 -55.87 3.40 -36.67
C SER A 7 -56.22 2.38 -37.79
N TYR A 8 -55.48 1.26 -37.93
CA TYR A 8 -56.07 -0.07 -38.16
C TYR A 8 -55.12 -1.27 -37.93
N ARG A 9 -55.69 -2.41 -37.51
CA ARG A 9 -55.11 -3.74 -37.26
C ARG A 9 -55.00 -4.60 -38.54
N GLN A 10 -53.93 -5.40 -38.70
CA GLN A 10 -53.92 -6.88 -38.76
C GLN A 10 -52.70 -7.50 -39.48
N ARG A 11 -52.08 -8.51 -38.82
CA ARG A 11 -51.42 -9.77 -39.31
C ARG A 11 -50.26 -9.62 -40.33
N LYS A 12 -49.14 -10.35 -40.32
CA LYS A 12 -48.71 -11.66 -39.76
C LYS A 12 -47.18 -11.78 -39.99
N ALA A 13 -46.51 -12.52 -39.11
CA ALA A 13 -45.28 -13.31 -39.31
C ALA A 13 -43.93 -12.62 -39.61
N GLY A 14 -42.89 -13.01 -38.84
CA GLY A 14 -41.49 -12.79 -39.19
C GLY A 14 -40.57 -12.61 -37.98
N PHE A 15 -40.07 -13.71 -37.44
CA PHE A 15 -38.93 -13.75 -36.51
C PHE A 15 -37.70 -13.07 -37.13
N GLN A 16 -37.07 -12.10 -36.46
CA GLN A 16 -35.62 -12.09 -36.26
C GLN A 16 -35.18 -11.02 -35.25
N GLN A 17 -34.31 -11.49 -34.38
CA GLN A 17 -33.66 -10.87 -33.24
C GLN A 17 -32.45 -10.05 -33.72
N LEU A 18 -32.15 -8.90 -33.11
CA LEU A 18 -30.78 -8.41 -32.87
C LEU A 18 -30.78 -7.13 -32.03
N CYS A 19 -30.24 -7.25 -30.82
CA CYS A 19 -29.66 -6.16 -30.06
C CYS A 19 -28.26 -5.88 -30.62
N TYR A 20 -27.90 -4.62 -30.83
CA TYR A 20 -26.50 -4.18 -30.85
C TYR A 20 -26.33 -2.89 -30.07
N SER A 21 -25.52 -2.98 -29.03
CA SER A 21 -24.83 -1.89 -28.37
C SER A 21 -23.50 -1.60 -29.07
N SER A 22 -23.11 -0.33 -29.04
CA SER A 22 -21.74 0.21 -29.14
C SER A 22 -21.28 0.71 -30.51
N LEU A 23 -21.15 2.05 -30.56
CA LEU A 23 -20.49 2.90 -31.53
C LEU A 23 -19.06 2.43 -31.87
N LEU A 24 -18.78 2.29 -33.16
CA LEU A 24 -17.45 2.46 -33.75
C LEU A 24 -17.61 3.38 -34.97
N ALA A 25 -16.73 4.37 -35.08
CA ALA A 25 -16.76 5.44 -36.07
C ALA A 25 -16.69 4.91 -37.51
N LEU A 26 -17.59 5.37 -38.37
CA LEU A 26 -17.59 5.11 -39.81
C LEU A 26 -17.01 6.33 -40.55
N ILE A 27 -15.90 6.12 -41.25
CA ILE A 27 -15.47 6.95 -42.38
C ILE A 27 -16.16 6.37 -43.63
N PRO A 28 -16.88 7.16 -44.46
CA PRO A 28 -17.67 6.60 -45.55
C PRO A 28 -16.84 6.49 -46.84
N ARG A 29 -16.76 5.30 -47.44
CA ARG A 29 -16.58 5.16 -48.89
C ARG A 29 -17.43 4.03 -49.47
N LYS A 30 -17.92 4.33 -50.68
CA LYS A 30 -18.89 3.62 -51.52
C LYS A 30 -18.32 2.31 -52.06
N GLU A 31 -19.05 1.21 -51.91
CA GLU A 31 -19.70 0.40 -52.97
C GLU A 31 -20.07 -1.01 -52.48
N PRO A 32 -21.07 -1.66 -53.09
CA PRO A 32 -21.79 -2.78 -52.51
C PRO A 32 -21.29 -4.14 -53.00
N ASN A 33 -21.54 -5.16 -52.16
CA ASN A 33 -21.37 -6.60 -52.38
C ASN A 33 -20.00 -7.16 -51.95
N VAL A 34 -20.10 -8.25 -51.17
CA VAL A 34 -19.06 -8.99 -50.44
C VAL A 34 -18.87 -8.51 -48.99
N THR A 35 -19.46 -9.25 -48.05
CA THR A 35 -19.14 -9.18 -46.62
C THR A 35 -18.33 -10.43 -46.26
N GLU A 36 -17.01 -10.36 -46.43
CA GLU A 36 -16.10 -11.27 -45.75
C GLU A 36 -15.82 -10.69 -44.35
N ILE A 37 -16.17 -11.45 -43.30
CA ILE A 37 -15.77 -11.12 -41.94
C ILE A 37 -14.45 -11.85 -41.67
N LEU A 38 -13.34 -11.14 -41.85
CA LEU A 38 -12.02 -11.56 -41.37
C LEU A 38 -11.97 -11.37 -39.84
N ILE A 39 -12.06 -12.48 -39.11
CA ILE A 39 -11.76 -12.53 -37.67
C ILE A 39 -10.25 -12.72 -37.53
N PHE A 40 -9.54 -11.68 -37.11
CA PHE A 40 -8.14 -11.82 -36.68
C PHE A 40 -8.08 -12.37 -35.26
N SER A 41 -7.53 -13.59 -35.13
CA SER A 41 -7.11 -14.19 -33.85
C SER A 41 -5.73 -13.64 -33.47
N PRO A 42 -5.49 -13.18 -32.22
CA PRO A 42 -4.18 -12.68 -31.81
C PRO A 42 -3.32 -13.83 -31.29
N PHE A 43 -2.93 -14.77 -32.15
CA PHE A 43 -1.86 -15.72 -31.85
C PHE A 43 -1.18 -16.14 -33.17
N LEU A 44 0.15 -15.99 -33.20
CA LEU A 44 1.11 -16.27 -34.29
C LEU A 44 1.38 -15.08 -35.25
N PHE A 45 2.44 -14.32 -34.95
CA PHE A 45 3.25 -13.67 -35.97
C PHE A 45 4.69 -14.18 -35.81
N PRO A 46 5.31 -14.75 -36.87
CA PRO A 46 6.75 -14.88 -36.97
C PRO A 46 7.40 -13.52 -37.25
N ASP A 47 8.61 -13.33 -36.74
CA ASP A 47 9.51 -12.22 -37.05
C ASP A 47 9.81 -12.22 -38.56
N ASP A 48 9.24 -11.26 -39.32
CA ASP A 48 9.77 -10.72 -40.59
C ASP A 48 8.69 -9.89 -41.31
N LEU A 49 8.55 -8.58 -40.98
CA LEU A 49 7.83 -7.60 -41.82
C LEU A 49 8.07 -6.13 -41.38
N PHE A 50 9.35 -5.74 -41.26
CA PHE A 50 9.75 -4.37 -40.88
C PHE A 50 10.05 -3.36 -42.01
N PRO A 51 9.64 -3.54 -43.29
CA PRO A 51 9.64 -2.43 -44.23
C PRO A 51 8.33 -2.29 -45.03
N LEU A 52 7.28 -1.76 -44.41
CA LEU A 52 6.07 -1.30 -45.15
C LEU A 52 5.27 -0.18 -44.45
N VAL A 53 5.92 0.56 -43.54
CA VAL A 53 5.32 1.74 -42.88
C VAL A 53 5.94 3.06 -43.36
N ASN A 54 7.03 3.03 -44.14
CA ASN A 54 7.72 4.23 -44.64
C ASN A 54 7.24 4.74 -46.01
N LYS A 55 5.97 4.54 -46.40
CA LYS A 55 5.47 4.98 -47.73
C LYS A 55 4.27 5.92 -47.72
N TRP A 56 3.86 6.45 -46.56
CA TRP A 56 2.62 7.26 -46.43
C TRP A 56 2.80 8.67 -45.83
N CYS A 57 4.02 9.23 -45.91
CA CYS A 57 4.24 10.66 -45.73
C CYS A 57 5.26 11.15 -46.77
N GLY A 58 4.78 11.53 -47.96
CA GLY A 58 5.52 12.44 -48.86
C GLY A 58 5.51 13.83 -48.23
N GLU A 59 6.68 14.39 -47.95
CA GLU A 59 7.43 15.31 -48.82
C GLU A 59 6.94 16.74 -48.69
N ASP A 60 7.73 17.55 -47.97
CA ASP A 60 8.25 18.80 -48.50
C ASP A 60 9.65 19.02 -47.90
N ARG A 61 10.66 18.92 -48.76
CA ARG A 61 12.05 19.32 -48.51
C ARG A 61 12.28 20.60 -49.30
N GLU A 62 12.80 21.64 -48.67
CA GLU A 62 13.77 22.52 -49.30
C GLU A 62 14.56 23.32 -48.25
N THR A 63 15.89 23.39 -48.50
CA THR A 63 16.96 24.21 -47.90
C THR A 63 17.26 23.98 -46.39
N GLY A 64 18.45 23.59 -45.93
CA GLY A 64 19.79 23.69 -46.49
C GLY A 64 20.57 24.82 -45.80
N GLU A 65 20.89 24.69 -44.51
CA GLU A 65 21.94 25.48 -43.84
C GLU A 65 22.42 24.79 -42.54
N GLU A 66 23.71 24.42 -42.52
CA GLU A 66 24.43 23.93 -41.36
C GLU A 66 24.63 25.06 -40.34
N PHE A 67 24.06 24.92 -39.15
CA PHE A 67 24.48 25.70 -37.98
C PHE A 67 25.08 24.79 -36.93
N GLY A 68 26.37 24.97 -36.70
CA GLY A 68 27.13 24.29 -35.65
C GLY A 68 26.52 24.55 -34.27
N LEU A 69 26.14 23.47 -33.59
CA LEU A 69 25.73 23.51 -32.20
C LEU A 69 26.95 23.31 -31.31
N THR A 70 27.47 24.41 -30.81
CA THR A 70 28.19 24.45 -29.53
C THR A 70 27.23 24.01 -28.40
N PRO A 71 27.71 23.32 -27.35
CA PRO A 71 26.86 22.87 -26.26
C PRO A 71 26.52 24.07 -25.37
N THR A 72 25.36 24.69 -25.60
CA THR A 72 24.87 25.80 -24.78
C THR A 72 24.03 25.30 -23.60
N MET A 73 24.49 25.75 -22.43
CA MET A 73 23.71 26.04 -21.22
C MET A 73 22.92 24.90 -20.58
N ALA A 74 23.46 24.40 -19.46
CA ALA A 74 22.65 23.82 -18.40
C ALA A 74 21.58 24.85 -17.98
N HIS A 75 20.34 24.67 -18.42
CA HIS A 75 19.20 25.34 -17.81
C HIS A 75 19.18 24.96 -16.33
N SER A 76 19.54 25.92 -15.47
CA SER A 76 19.28 25.87 -14.03
C SER A 76 17.78 25.66 -13.84
N LYS A 77 17.36 24.40 -13.70
CA LYS A 77 15.98 24.02 -13.44
C LYS A 77 15.61 24.62 -12.09
N ALA A 78 14.68 25.57 -12.07
CA ALA A 78 14.25 26.21 -10.83
C ALA A 78 13.84 25.13 -9.81
N LEU A 79 14.37 25.23 -8.59
CA LEU A 79 14.08 24.30 -7.50
C LEU A 79 12.59 24.32 -7.19
N LEU A 80 11.99 23.15 -6.97
CA LEU A 80 10.61 23.04 -6.51
C LEU A 80 10.52 23.65 -5.11
N VAL A 81 9.59 24.58 -4.90
CA VAL A 81 9.30 25.16 -3.57
C VAL A 81 7.89 24.72 -3.18
N LEU A 82 7.78 24.02 -2.05
CA LEU A 82 6.48 23.59 -1.52
C LEU A 82 5.84 24.70 -0.70
N GLU A 83 4.53 24.59 -0.53
CA GLU A 83 3.71 25.51 0.25
C GLU A 83 2.88 24.68 1.24
N ASN A 84 2.54 25.25 2.40
CA ASN A 84 1.57 24.63 3.29
C ASN A 84 0.21 24.57 2.62
N PHE A 85 -0.64 23.61 3.00
CA PHE A 85 -2.02 23.57 2.54
C PHE A 85 -2.95 23.81 3.72
N ILE A 86 -3.50 25.02 3.83
CA ILE A 86 -4.28 25.48 4.99
C ILE A 86 -5.60 26.06 4.49
N GLY A 87 -6.72 25.58 5.04
CA GLY A 87 -8.04 26.11 4.71
C GLY A 87 -8.38 26.01 3.22
N GLY A 88 -7.90 24.96 2.55
CA GLY A 88 -8.12 24.74 1.11
C GLY A 88 -7.21 25.56 0.18
N LYS A 89 -6.20 26.26 0.70
CA LYS A 89 -5.29 27.10 -0.09
C LYS A 89 -3.83 26.71 0.14
N PHE A 90 -3.01 26.89 -0.89
CA PHE A 90 -1.56 26.86 -0.74
C PHE A 90 -1.07 28.17 -0.13
N VAL A 91 -0.29 28.07 0.94
CA VAL A 91 0.19 29.20 1.75
C VAL A 91 1.72 29.09 1.88
N PRO A 92 2.48 30.08 1.38
CA PRO A 92 3.93 30.09 1.52
C PRO A 92 4.33 30.32 2.98
N CYS A 93 5.57 29.96 3.31
CA CYS A 93 6.18 30.27 4.61
C CYS A 93 7.32 31.27 4.44
N SER A 94 7.73 31.92 5.53
CA SER A 94 8.86 32.85 5.57
C SER A 94 10.22 32.14 5.54
N SER A 95 10.27 30.87 5.94
CA SER A 95 11.49 30.06 6.03
C SER A 95 11.29 28.68 5.40
N TYR A 96 12.38 28.11 4.88
CA TYR A 96 12.39 26.85 4.16
C TYR A 96 13.61 26.00 4.52
N ILE A 97 13.44 24.68 4.42
CA ILE A 97 14.49 23.67 4.56
C ILE A 97 14.71 23.02 3.20
N ASP A 98 15.96 22.74 2.86
CA ASP A 98 16.28 21.93 1.69
C ASP A 98 15.96 20.45 1.98
N SER A 99 15.17 19.83 1.08
CA SER A 99 14.99 18.38 0.99
C SER A 99 15.79 17.85 -0.18
N TYR A 100 16.48 16.73 0.04
CA TYR A 100 17.48 16.18 -0.87
C TYR A 100 16.94 14.97 -1.62
N ASN A 101 17.36 14.78 -2.87
CA ASN A 101 17.20 13.50 -3.55
C ASN A 101 18.26 12.52 -3.03
N PRO A 102 17.89 11.47 -2.29
CA PRO A 102 18.88 10.61 -1.63
C PRO A 102 19.75 9.82 -2.63
N SER A 103 19.25 9.63 -3.86
CA SER A 103 19.97 8.91 -4.91
C SER A 103 21.10 9.71 -5.56
N THR A 104 21.05 11.05 -5.51
CA THR A 104 22.08 11.92 -6.10
C THR A 104 22.78 12.78 -5.06
N GLY A 105 22.19 12.97 -3.88
CA GLY A 105 22.69 13.86 -2.83
C GLY A 105 22.49 15.35 -3.11
N ASP A 106 21.78 15.70 -4.18
CA ASP A 106 21.47 17.09 -4.54
C ASP A 106 20.14 17.53 -3.94
N VAL A 107 19.96 18.84 -3.74
CA VAL A 107 18.69 19.42 -3.29
C VAL A 107 17.62 19.16 -4.35
N TYR A 108 16.52 18.51 -3.94
CA TYR A 108 15.36 18.26 -4.78
C TYR A 108 14.34 19.40 -4.69
N CYS A 109 13.97 19.80 -3.47
CA CYS A 109 12.97 20.82 -3.24
C CYS A 109 13.22 21.59 -1.95
N ARG A 110 12.56 22.74 -1.81
CA ARG A 110 12.49 23.51 -0.57
C ARG A 110 11.14 23.29 0.10
N VAL A 111 11.17 22.87 1.35
CA VAL A 111 9.99 22.55 2.16
C VAL A 111 9.79 23.67 3.19
N PRO A 112 8.57 24.17 3.43
CA PRO A 112 8.31 25.15 4.50
C PRO A 112 8.89 24.69 5.84
N ASP A 113 9.57 25.58 6.55
CA ASP A 113 10.02 25.36 7.94
C ASP A 113 9.03 26.00 8.92
N SER A 114 7.78 25.54 8.88
CA SER A 114 6.71 26.18 9.63
C SER A 114 6.78 25.93 11.13
N GLY A 115 6.13 26.82 11.88
CA GLY A 115 6.17 26.87 13.33
C GLY A 115 4.78 26.84 13.94
N LYS A 116 4.64 27.57 15.04
CA LYS A 116 3.41 27.62 15.83
C LYS A 116 2.30 28.35 15.06
N GLU A 117 2.67 29.39 14.32
CA GLU A 117 1.76 30.29 13.62
C GLU A 117 0.97 29.56 12.52
N GLU A 118 1.65 28.78 11.67
CA GLU A 118 0.97 28.01 10.63
C GLU A 118 0.16 26.85 11.22
N VAL A 119 0.62 26.24 12.32
CA VAL A 119 -0.15 25.20 13.03
C VAL A 119 -1.43 25.79 13.62
N GLU A 120 -1.37 26.95 14.26
CA GLU A 120 -2.56 27.66 14.79
C GLU A 120 -3.55 27.97 13.66
N ALA A 121 -3.07 28.48 12.53
CA ALA A 121 -3.90 28.75 11.35
C ALA A 121 -4.56 27.47 10.80
N ALA A 122 -3.81 26.36 10.73
CA ALA A 122 -4.32 25.07 10.29
C ALA A 122 -5.35 24.48 11.24
N VAL A 123 -5.12 24.55 12.56
CA VAL A 123 -6.06 24.08 13.57
C VAL A 123 -7.33 24.93 13.55
N LYS A 124 -7.22 26.25 13.43
CA LYS A 124 -8.37 27.12 13.28
C LYS A 124 -9.21 26.72 12.05
N ALA A 125 -8.59 26.54 10.89
CA ALA A 125 -9.28 26.10 9.68
C ALA A 125 -9.96 24.72 9.86
N ALA A 126 -9.29 23.79 10.56
CA ALA A 126 -9.85 22.48 10.88
C ALA A 126 -11.06 22.56 11.83
N LYS A 127 -11.04 23.44 12.83
CA LYS A 127 -12.17 23.66 13.74
C LYS A 127 -13.35 24.28 13.00
N ASP A 128 -13.09 25.30 12.19
CA ASP A 128 -14.13 26.01 11.43
C ASP A 128 -14.85 25.07 10.44
N ALA A 129 -14.13 24.11 9.85
CA ALA A 129 -14.68 23.11 8.93
C ALA A 129 -15.40 21.93 9.61
N PHE A 130 -15.12 21.68 10.90
CA PHE A 130 -15.60 20.48 11.60
C PHE A 130 -17.13 20.33 11.66
N PRO A 131 -17.93 21.38 11.97
CA PRO A 131 -19.40 21.26 11.98
C PRO A 131 -19.99 20.85 10.62
N ILE A 132 -19.41 21.34 9.53
CA ILE A 132 -19.85 21.03 8.17
C ILE A 132 -19.47 19.60 7.79
N TRP A 133 -18.27 19.15 8.16
CA TRP A 133 -17.78 17.83 7.78
C TRP A 133 -18.40 16.70 8.62
N SER A 134 -18.48 16.89 9.93
CA SER A 134 -19.03 15.89 10.86
C SER A 134 -20.52 15.62 10.64
N SER A 135 -21.26 16.61 10.14
CA SER A 135 -22.70 16.49 9.83
C SER A 135 -23.01 15.76 8.52
N LYS A 136 -22.02 15.57 7.63
CA LYS A 136 -22.22 14.77 6.41
C LYS A 136 -22.55 13.32 6.76
N SER A 137 -23.36 12.69 5.93
CA SER A 137 -23.62 11.25 6.06
C SER A 137 -22.36 10.42 5.77
N PRO A 138 -22.24 9.20 6.34
CA PRO A 138 -21.18 8.27 5.96
C PRO A 138 -21.10 8.01 4.45
N LEU A 139 -22.24 8.02 3.75
CA LEU A 139 -22.32 7.85 2.30
C LEU A 139 -21.67 9.01 1.53
N GLU A 140 -21.97 10.26 1.89
CA GLU A 140 -21.34 11.42 1.26
C GLU A 140 -19.82 11.43 1.48
N ARG A 141 -19.37 11.12 2.70
CA ARG A 141 -17.93 11.04 2.98
C ARG A 141 -17.28 9.92 2.17
N SER A 142 -17.91 8.74 2.13
CA SER A 142 -17.46 7.59 1.31
C SER A 142 -17.27 7.95 -0.16
N GLN A 143 -18.20 8.69 -0.77
CA GLN A 143 -18.11 9.13 -2.16
C GLN A 143 -16.90 10.05 -2.40
N ILE A 144 -16.63 10.98 -1.49
CA ILE A 144 -15.47 11.88 -1.56
C ILE A 144 -14.16 11.09 -1.43
N LEU A 145 -14.07 10.14 -0.50
CA LEU A 145 -12.88 9.30 -0.34
C LEU A 145 -12.61 8.45 -1.59
N ASN A 146 -13.64 7.85 -2.19
CA ASN A 146 -13.48 7.10 -3.44
C ASN A 146 -13.02 8.01 -4.58
N LYS A 147 -13.60 9.21 -4.71
CA LYS A 147 -13.18 10.18 -5.74
C LYS A 147 -11.72 10.61 -5.57
N LEU A 148 -11.27 10.83 -4.33
CA LEU A 148 -9.86 11.13 -4.05
C LEU A 148 -8.95 9.95 -4.43
N ALA A 149 -9.37 8.72 -4.13
CA ALA A 149 -8.63 7.53 -4.52
C ALA A 149 -8.49 7.40 -6.04
N ASP A 150 -9.57 7.66 -6.79
CA ASP A 150 -9.58 7.63 -8.25
C ASP A 150 -8.65 8.70 -8.86
N LEU A 151 -8.59 9.90 -8.26
CA LEU A 151 -7.68 10.96 -8.70
C LEU A 151 -6.21 10.62 -8.45
N ILE A 152 -5.89 10.01 -7.31
CA ILE A 152 -4.50 9.55 -7.03
C ILE A 152 -4.13 8.41 -7.98
N GLU A 153 -5.05 7.47 -8.24
CA GLU A 153 -4.81 6.35 -9.16
C GLU A 153 -4.63 6.83 -10.61
N HIS A 154 -5.38 7.85 -11.03
CA HIS A 154 -5.21 8.50 -12.33
C HIS A 154 -3.80 9.09 -12.49
N ASP A 155 -3.29 9.79 -11.45
CA ASP A 155 -1.97 10.43 -11.47
C ASP A 155 -0.84 9.51 -10.94
N LEU A 156 -1.08 8.20 -10.85
CA LEU A 156 -0.20 7.23 -10.16
C LEU A 156 1.26 7.32 -10.58
N GLU A 157 1.53 7.47 -11.88
CA GLU A 157 2.91 7.54 -12.38
C GLU A 157 3.63 8.80 -11.86
N ALA A 158 2.96 9.95 -11.84
CA ALA A 158 3.55 11.18 -11.32
C ALA A 158 3.84 11.06 -9.82
N PHE A 159 2.92 10.47 -9.07
CA PHE A 159 3.13 10.18 -7.64
C PHE A 159 4.29 9.19 -7.43
N ALA A 160 4.38 8.11 -8.22
CA ALA A 160 5.43 7.12 -8.07
C ALA A 160 6.82 7.70 -8.35
N GLN A 161 6.95 8.56 -9.36
CA GLN A 161 8.20 9.27 -9.67
C GLN A 161 8.61 10.20 -8.54
N ALA A 162 7.66 10.98 -7.99
CA ALA A 162 7.93 11.84 -6.85
C ALA A 162 8.31 11.03 -5.61
N GLU A 163 7.56 9.98 -5.25
CA GLU A 163 7.81 9.13 -4.08
C GLU A 163 9.19 8.44 -4.15
N SER A 164 9.56 7.95 -5.33
CA SER A 164 10.88 7.34 -5.60
C SER A 164 12.01 8.36 -5.47
N LYS A 165 11.82 9.57 -6.00
CA LYS A 165 12.83 10.62 -5.97
C LYS A 165 13.03 11.24 -4.59
N ASP A 166 11.94 11.44 -3.84
CA ASP A 166 11.95 12.06 -2.52
C ASP A 166 12.53 11.10 -1.47
N GLN A 167 12.22 9.79 -1.54
CA GLN A 167 12.63 8.82 -0.54
C GLN A 167 13.91 8.03 -0.92
N GLY A 168 14.16 7.80 -2.21
CA GLY A 168 15.29 7.00 -2.71
C GLY A 168 14.94 5.55 -3.07
N LYS A 169 13.72 5.06 -2.75
CA LYS A 169 13.18 3.76 -3.19
C LYS A 169 13.13 3.62 -4.70
N THR A 170 13.20 2.38 -5.18
CA THR A 170 13.06 2.07 -6.61
C THR A 170 11.71 2.56 -7.14
N ILE A 171 11.71 3.02 -8.39
CA ILE A 171 10.48 3.46 -9.04
C ILE A 171 9.45 2.34 -9.15
N THR A 172 9.90 1.10 -9.33
CA THR A 172 9.02 -0.06 -9.38
C THR A 172 8.31 -0.28 -8.04
N PHE A 173 9.01 -0.09 -6.91
CA PHE A 173 8.38 -0.18 -5.60
C PHE A 173 7.26 0.84 -5.43
N ALA A 174 7.59 2.10 -5.71
CA ALA A 174 6.65 3.20 -5.61
C ALA A 174 5.40 2.96 -6.49
N ARG A 175 5.62 2.52 -7.73
CA ARG A 175 4.56 2.25 -8.73
C ARG A 175 3.69 1.05 -8.39
N THR A 176 4.30 -0.05 -7.95
CA THR A 176 3.59 -1.34 -7.83
C THR A 176 3.00 -1.59 -6.45
N VAL A 177 3.51 -0.88 -5.42
CA VAL A 177 3.09 -1.10 -4.03
C VAL A 177 2.71 0.20 -3.35
N ASP A 178 3.62 1.15 -3.23
CA ASP A 178 3.47 2.28 -2.30
C ASP A 178 2.25 3.16 -2.64
N ILE A 179 2.23 3.69 -3.87
CA ILE A 179 1.12 4.52 -4.35
C ILE A 179 -0.20 3.73 -4.43
N PRO A 180 -0.24 2.50 -4.99
CA PRO A 180 -1.44 1.66 -4.94
C PRO A 180 -1.98 1.41 -3.52
N ARG A 181 -1.11 1.31 -2.50
CA ARG A 181 -1.54 1.14 -1.11
C ARG A 181 -2.14 2.42 -0.53
N ALA A 182 -1.62 3.59 -0.89
CA ALA A 182 -2.23 4.87 -0.55
C ALA A 182 -3.65 5.00 -1.14
N VAL A 183 -3.84 4.62 -2.41
CA VAL A 183 -5.17 4.54 -3.06
C VAL A 183 -6.08 3.56 -2.33
N HIS A 184 -5.55 2.38 -1.99
CA HIS A 184 -6.33 1.34 -1.33
C HIS A 184 -6.81 1.75 0.07
N ASN A 185 -6.03 2.54 0.81
CA ASN A 185 -6.44 3.06 2.13
C ASN A 185 -7.75 3.87 2.03
N PHE A 186 -7.82 4.81 1.07
CA PHE A 186 -9.04 5.60 0.87
C PHE A 186 -10.22 4.72 0.46
N ARG A 187 -10.05 3.81 -0.52
CA ARG A 187 -11.12 2.90 -0.97
C ARG A 187 -11.62 2.00 0.16
N PHE A 188 -10.70 1.51 0.98
CA PHE A 188 -11.02 0.65 2.10
C PHE A 188 -11.87 1.38 3.13
N PHE A 189 -11.43 2.55 3.62
CA PHE A 189 -12.18 3.30 4.63
C PHE A 189 -13.46 3.94 4.08
N ALA A 190 -13.51 4.26 2.78
CA ALA A 190 -14.75 4.63 2.11
C ALA A 190 -15.80 3.53 2.18
N SER A 191 -15.39 2.26 2.06
CA SER A 191 -16.31 1.13 2.15
C SER A 191 -16.61 0.76 3.60
N SER A 192 -15.57 0.68 4.45
CA SER A 192 -15.68 0.28 5.85
C SER A 192 -16.65 1.16 6.63
N ILE A 193 -16.65 2.48 6.39
CA ILE A 193 -17.48 3.41 7.16
C ILE A 193 -18.99 3.15 6.98
N LEU A 194 -19.40 2.54 5.86
CA LEU A 194 -20.80 2.23 5.55
C LEU A 194 -21.35 1.03 6.34
N HIS A 195 -20.48 0.27 7.00
CA HIS A 195 -20.81 -1.03 7.58
C HIS A 195 -20.54 -1.11 9.09
N HIS A 196 -20.29 0.01 9.77
CA HIS A 196 -20.20 0.01 11.23
C HIS A 196 -21.56 -0.19 11.86
N VAL A 197 -21.58 -1.04 12.89
CA VAL A 197 -22.76 -1.34 13.70
C VAL A 197 -22.52 -0.89 15.13
N THR A 198 -23.58 -0.51 15.82
CA THR A 198 -23.57 -0.22 17.26
C THR A 198 -24.33 -1.31 18.02
N GLU A 199 -23.91 -1.55 19.25
CA GLU A 199 -24.55 -2.53 20.12
C GLU A 199 -25.68 -1.89 20.93
N CYS A 200 -26.73 -2.69 21.19
CA CYS A 200 -27.91 -2.35 21.98
C CYS A 200 -28.21 -3.49 22.95
N THR A 201 -28.62 -3.19 24.18
CA THR A 201 -28.99 -4.14 25.23
C THR A 201 -30.29 -3.70 25.89
N GLU A 202 -31.23 -4.63 26.05
CA GLU A 202 -32.48 -4.40 26.78
C GLU A 202 -32.36 -4.88 28.23
N MET A 203 -32.95 -4.14 29.17
CA MET A 203 -33.04 -4.50 30.59
C MET A 203 -34.52 -4.52 31.01
N PRO A 204 -35.26 -5.62 30.70
CA PRO A 204 -36.71 -5.68 30.89
C PRO A 204 -37.15 -5.46 32.33
N THR A 205 -36.37 -5.93 33.30
CA THR A 205 -36.67 -5.79 34.74
C THR A 205 -36.74 -4.33 35.21
N MET A 206 -36.13 -3.42 34.46
CA MET A 206 -36.08 -1.98 34.78
C MET A 206 -36.83 -1.12 33.74
N GLY A 207 -37.38 -1.72 32.68
CA GLY A 207 -37.98 -0.99 31.57
C GLY A 207 -36.96 -0.10 30.85
N CYS A 208 -35.75 -0.58 30.59
CA CYS A 208 -34.68 0.22 29.97
C CYS A 208 -34.15 -0.40 28.68
N VAL A 209 -33.80 0.45 27.72
CA VAL A 209 -32.96 0.12 26.56
C VAL A 209 -31.67 0.94 26.64
N HIS A 210 -30.53 0.27 26.49
CA HIS A 210 -29.22 0.89 26.46
C HIS A 210 -28.61 0.70 25.07
N TYR A 211 -28.10 1.75 24.45
CA TYR A 211 -27.38 1.62 23.18
C TYR A 211 -26.17 2.54 23.13
N THR A 212 -25.22 2.18 22.27
CA THR A 212 -24.02 2.99 22.03
C THR A 212 -24.23 3.90 20.81
N SER A 213 -23.75 5.13 20.92
CA SER A 213 -23.64 6.08 19.82
C SER A 213 -22.18 6.51 19.69
N ARG A 214 -21.73 6.80 18.46
CA ARG A 214 -20.37 7.23 18.17
C ARG A 214 -20.36 8.53 17.38
N ALA A 215 -19.51 9.45 17.79
CA ALA A 215 -19.29 10.73 17.12
C ALA A 215 -17.80 10.92 16.83
N PRO A 216 -17.40 11.63 15.75
CA PRO A 216 -16.01 12.00 15.54
C PRO A 216 -15.48 12.81 16.72
N VAL A 217 -14.21 12.61 17.06
CA VAL A 217 -13.56 13.26 18.21
C VAL A 217 -13.39 14.77 17.99
N GLY A 218 -13.04 15.21 16.78
CA GLY A 218 -12.77 16.62 16.49
C GLY A 218 -11.66 16.82 15.47
N VAL A 219 -10.69 17.66 15.82
CA VAL A 219 -9.47 17.90 15.03
C VAL A 219 -8.43 16.83 15.34
N ALA A 220 -8.01 16.09 14.33
CA ALA A 220 -6.99 15.06 14.42
C ALA A 220 -5.60 15.59 14.03
N GLY A 221 -4.62 15.49 14.93
CA GLY A 221 -3.22 15.75 14.61
C GLY A 221 -2.53 14.48 14.08
N LEU A 222 -2.05 14.50 12.84
CA LEU A 222 -1.50 13.32 12.18
C LEU A 222 -0.04 13.55 11.79
N ILE A 223 0.89 12.77 12.33
CA ILE A 223 2.32 12.90 12.05
C ILE A 223 2.82 11.61 11.41
N SER A 224 3.45 11.71 10.24
CA SER A 224 3.86 10.55 9.43
C SER A 224 5.37 10.56 9.12
N PRO A 225 6.00 9.37 8.99
CA PRO A 225 7.43 9.22 8.81
C PRO A 225 7.82 9.34 7.33
N TRP A 226 9.11 9.22 7.06
CA TRP A 226 9.70 9.40 5.73
C TRP A 226 9.82 8.13 4.88
N ASN A 227 9.65 6.95 5.45
CA ASN A 227 9.99 5.70 4.76
C ASN A 227 8.92 5.26 3.75
N LEU A 228 7.65 5.43 4.10
CA LEU A 228 6.50 5.20 3.22
C LEU A 228 5.58 6.44 3.25
N PRO A 229 6.06 7.59 2.72
CA PRO A 229 5.49 8.91 2.95
C PRO A 229 3.98 9.00 2.68
N LEU A 230 3.53 8.80 1.44
CA LEU A 230 2.11 8.97 1.11
C LEU A 230 1.27 7.85 1.71
N TYR A 231 1.78 6.61 1.68
CA TYR A 231 1.04 5.46 2.17
C TYR A 231 0.75 5.55 3.67
N LEU A 232 1.74 5.88 4.53
CA LEU A 232 1.51 6.01 5.97
C LEU A 232 0.76 7.30 6.34
N LEU A 233 0.88 8.36 5.54
CA LEU A 233 0.06 9.56 5.71
C LEU A 233 -1.42 9.24 5.44
N THR A 234 -1.73 8.61 4.31
CA THR A 234 -3.11 8.26 3.93
C THR A 234 -3.70 7.18 4.84
N TRP A 235 -2.87 6.32 5.44
CA TRP A 235 -3.29 5.36 6.46
C TRP A 235 -3.90 6.03 7.70
N LYS A 236 -3.54 7.29 7.95
CA LYS A 236 -4.08 8.11 9.04
C LYS A 236 -5.20 9.04 8.56
N ILE A 237 -5.03 9.70 7.42
CA ILE A 237 -6.02 10.64 6.89
C ILE A 237 -7.33 9.92 6.55
N ALA A 238 -7.27 8.82 5.79
CA ALA A 238 -8.44 8.11 5.31
C ALA A 238 -9.43 7.73 6.43
N PRO A 239 -9.02 7.03 7.51
CA PRO A 239 -9.95 6.74 8.60
C PRO A 239 -10.41 7.98 9.35
N ALA A 240 -9.54 8.98 9.56
CA ALA A 240 -9.90 10.21 10.28
C ALA A 240 -11.07 10.93 9.62
N ILE A 241 -10.95 11.21 8.31
CA ILE A 241 -11.99 11.91 7.56
C ILE A 241 -13.19 11.01 7.27
N ALA A 242 -13.02 9.68 7.12
CA ALA A 242 -14.14 8.75 7.02
C ALA A 242 -15.04 8.79 8.26
N CYS A 243 -14.44 8.86 9.46
CA CYS A 243 -15.17 8.98 10.72
C CYS A 243 -15.84 10.35 10.92
N GLY A 244 -15.47 11.36 10.13
CA GLY A 244 -16.01 12.72 10.23
C GLY A 244 -15.13 13.70 11.00
N ASN A 245 -13.87 13.36 11.29
CA ASN A 245 -12.90 14.29 11.87
C ASN A 245 -12.33 15.22 10.80
N THR A 246 -11.87 16.40 11.22
CA THR A 246 -10.98 17.25 10.41
C THR A 246 -9.53 16.98 10.80
N VAL A 247 -8.59 17.34 9.93
CA VAL A 247 -7.20 16.90 10.03
C VAL A 247 -6.23 18.08 9.93
N VAL A 248 -5.22 18.05 10.80
CA VAL A 248 -3.96 18.78 10.61
C VAL A 248 -2.84 17.75 10.55
N ALA A 249 -2.26 17.58 9.36
CA ALA A 249 -1.20 16.61 9.10
C ALA A 249 0.17 17.26 8.98
N LYS A 250 1.20 16.60 9.50
CA LYS A 250 2.61 16.99 9.41
C LYS A 250 3.45 15.80 8.91
N PRO A 251 3.65 15.67 7.58
CA PRO A 251 4.54 14.65 7.03
C PRO A 251 5.99 14.99 7.34
N SER A 252 6.89 14.01 7.19
CA SER A 252 8.33 14.24 7.36
C SER A 252 8.83 15.31 6.39
N GLU A 253 9.61 16.25 6.90
CA GLU A 253 10.29 17.31 6.16
C GLU A 253 11.23 16.77 5.08
N MET A 254 11.67 15.51 5.21
CA MET A 254 12.55 14.84 4.26
C MET A 254 11.81 14.31 3.03
N THR A 255 10.50 14.07 3.13
CA THR A 255 9.71 13.40 2.09
C THR A 255 8.29 13.95 2.03
N SER A 256 8.17 15.16 1.50
CA SER A 256 6.95 15.96 1.57
C SER A 256 6.24 16.14 0.23
N VAL A 257 6.88 15.76 -0.89
CA VAL A 257 6.39 16.12 -2.23
C VAL A 257 5.08 15.43 -2.56
N THR A 258 4.92 14.15 -2.25
CA THR A 258 3.68 13.43 -2.58
C THR A 258 2.51 13.81 -1.67
N ALA A 259 2.77 14.19 -0.41
CA ALA A 259 1.76 14.81 0.44
C ALA A 259 1.27 16.16 -0.16
N TRP A 260 2.19 16.99 -0.63
CA TRP A 260 1.87 18.26 -1.31
C TRP A 260 1.11 18.03 -2.63
N MET A 261 1.47 17.02 -3.41
CA MET A 261 0.75 16.64 -4.63
C MET A 261 -0.69 16.21 -4.34
N MET A 262 -0.91 15.40 -3.30
CA MET A 262 -2.26 14.98 -2.87
C MET A 262 -3.13 16.18 -2.53
N CYS A 263 -2.56 17.25 -1.95
CA CYS A 263 -3.31 18.46 -1.61
C CYS A 263 -3.99 19.11 -2.82
N LYS A 264 -3.36 19.02 -4.01
CA LYS A 264 -3.91 19.56 -5.27
C LYS A 264 -5.17 18.81 -5.74
N LEU A 265 -5.42 17.62 -5.20
CA LEU A 265 -6.54 16.77 -5.57
C LEU A 265 -7.73 16.92 -4.60
N LEU A 266 -7.54 17.52 -3.43
CA LEU A 266 -8.56 17.59 -2.37
C LEU A 266 -9.81 18.35 -2.81
N GLU A 267 -9.65 19.54 -3.39
CA GLU A 267 -10.77 20.34 -3.89
C GLU A 267 -11.48 19.61 -5.03
N LYS A 268 -10.73 19.02 -5.97
CA LYS A 268 -11.28 18.22 -7.08
C LYS A 268 -12.07 17.02 -6.58
N ALA A 269 -11.64 16.39 -5.48
CA ALA A 269 -12.34 15.29 -4.83
C ALA A 269 -13.62 15.74 -4.09
N GLY A 270 -13.79 17.04 -3.86
CA GLY A 270 -14.92 17.60 -3.11
C GLY A 270 -14.69 17.63 -1.60
N VAL A 271 -13.44 17.55 -1.14
CA VAL A 271 -13.08 17.75 0.26
C VAL A 271 -13.28 19.24 0.60
N PRO A 272 -14.15 19.60 1.56
CA PRO A 272 -14.37 21.01 1.90
C PRO A 272 -13.09 21.68 2.43
N PRO A 273 -12.91 23.00 2.20
CA PRO A 273 -11.80 23.76 2.76
C PRO A 273 -11.68 23.57 4.27
N GLY A 274 -10.46 23.30 4.75
CA GLY A 274 -10.17 23.10 6.17
C GLY A 274 -10.39 21.67 6.69
N VAL A 275 -11.03 20.76 5.93
CA VAL A 275 -11.18 19.36 6.38
C VAL A 275 -9.85 18.63 6.44
N VAL A 276 -8.98 18.87 5.47
CA VAL A 276 -7.60 18.39 5.48
C VAL A 276 -6.68 19.59 5.34
N ASN A 277 -5.79 19.76 6.33
CA ASN A 277 -4.74 20.76 6.33
C ASN A 277 -3.40 20.04 6.45
N VAL A 278 -2.39 20.49 5.70
CA VAL A 278 -1.04 19.91 5.71
C VAL A 278 -0.05 21.03 5.99
N VAL A 279 0.67 20.90 7.10
CA VAL A 279 1.72 21.84 7.52
C VAL A 279 3.06 21.11 7.45
N PHE A 280 4.04 21.75 6.82
CA PHE A 280 5.40 21.22 6.68
C PHE A 280 6.36 21.94 7.64
N GLY A 281 7.39 21.26 8.10
CA GLY A 281 8.40 21.82 8.99
C GLY A 281 8.96 20.75 9.93
N THR A 282 10.01 21.08 10.69
CA THR A 282 10.68 20.09 11.55
C THR A 282 9.79 19.55 12.68
N GLY A 283 10.16 18.41 13.24
CA GLY A 283 9.50 17.88 14.45
C GLY A 283 9.55 18.83 15.65
N ALA A 284 10.65 19.56 15.83
CA ALA A 284 10.83 20.49 16.96
C ALA A 284 10.00 21.77 16.84
N LYS A 285 9.66 22.20 15.61
CA LYS A 285 8.85 23.40 15.35
C LYS A 285 7.38 23.03 15.14
N ALA A 286 6.99 22.66 13.92
CA ALA A 286 5.62 22.31 13.57
C ALA A 286 5.08 21.09 14.35
N GLY A 287 5.92 20.06 14.55
CA GLY A 287 5.50 18.84 15.25
C GLY A 287 5.15 19.08 16.71
N GLU A 288 6.03 19.74 17.47
CA GLU A 288 5.76 20.08 18.88
C GLU A 288 4.61 21.07 19.03
N ALA A 289 4.50 22.07 18.15
CA ALA A 289 3.37 22.99 18.15
C ALA A 289 2.02 22.26 17.97
N LEU A 290 1.95 21.29 17.05
CA LEU A 290 0.75 20.49 16.82
C LEU A 290 0.39 19.61 18.03
N VAL A 291 1.40 18.97 18.62
CA VAL A 291 1.21 18.08 19.78
C VAL A 291 0.80 18.84 21.05
N CYS A 292 1.28 20.07 21.22
CA CYS A 292 0.93 20.92 22.37
C CYS A 292 -0.38 21.69 22.18
N HIS A 293 -1.00 21.64 20.99
CA HIS A 293 -2.16 22.50 20.70
C HIS A 293 -3.40 22.06 21.50
N PRO A 294 -4.07 22.94 22.28
CA PRO A 294 -5.18 22.55 23.15
C PRO A 294 -6.39 21.98 22.38
N ASP A 295 -6.69 22.53 21.20
CA ASP A 295 -7.82 22.10 20.36
C ASP A 295 -7.58 20.83 19.52
N VAL A 296 -6.46 20.14 19.72
CA VAL A 296 -6.15 18.89 19.02
C VAL A 296 -6.26 17.72 20.02
N PRO A 297 -7.45 17.14 20.23
CA PRO A 297 -7.68 16.14 21.28
C PRO A 297 -7.01 14.78 21.04
N LEU A 298 -6.54 14.50 19.81
CA LEU A 298 -5.89 13.24 19.48
C LEU A 298 -4.66 13.43 18.59
N ILE A 299 -3.66 12.58 18.79
CA ILE A 299 -2.44 12.52 17.99
C ILE A 299 -2.23 11.09 17.49
N SER A 300 -2.14 10.91 16.17
CA SER A 300 -1.65 9.69 15.56
C SER A 300 -0.24 9.92 15.00
N PHE A 301 0.72 9.14 15.49
CA PHE A 301 2.14 9.27 15.14
C PHE A 301 2.69 7.93 14.69
N THR A 302 3.50 7.95 13.63
CA THR A 302 4.35 6.82 13.25
C THR A 302 5.80 7.29 13.14
N GLY A 303 6.73 6.61 13.82
CA GLY A 303 8.14 6.99 13.84
C GLY A 303 8.94 6.38 14.99
N SER A 304 9.93 7.12 15.50
CA SER A 304 10.87 6.58 16.50
C SER A 304 10.26 6.52 17.91
N THR A 305 10.71 5.56 18.73
CA THR A 305 10.30 5.46 20.14
C THR A 305 10.69 6.69 20.97
N LEU A 306 11.84 7.32 20.69
CA LEU A 306 12.28 8.53 21.40
C LEU A 306 11.36 9.72 21.11
N THR A 307 10.96 9.89 19.85
CA THR A 307 9.98 10.93 19.47
C THR A 307 8.63 10.66 20.13
N ALA A 308 8.21 9.40 20.19
CA ALA A 308 6.95 9.01 20.82
C ALA A 308 6.89 9.31 22.32
N GLN A 309 8.00 9.12 23.04
CA GLN A 309 8.14 9.51 24.45
C GLN A 309 7.91 11.01 24.62
N ARG A 310 8.59 11.84 23.81
CA ARG A 310 8.38 13.29 23.82
C ARG A 310 6.94 13.67 23.49
N ILE A 311 6.33 13.03 22.49
CA ILE A 311 4.92 13.26 22.13
C ILE A 311 4.00 12.94 23.31
N THR A 312 4.26 11.81 23.99
CA THR A 312 3.48 11.38 25.16
C THR A 312 3.59 12.39 26.30
N GLU A 313 4.80 12.82 26.64
CA GLU A 313 5.07 13.84 27.66
C GLU A 313 4.35 15.17 27.35
N LYS A 314 4.44 15.64 26.11
CA LYS A 314 3.83 16.90 25.67
C LYS A 314 2.31 16.82 25.53
N SER A 315 1.78 15.63 25.31
CA SER A 315 0.33 15.39 25.21
C SER A 315 -0.35 15.24 26.58
N ALA A 316 0.40 14.83 27.61
CA ALA A 316 -0.14 14.52 28.93
C ALA A 316 -0.94 15.68 29.58
N PRO A 317 -0.49 16.95 29.54
CA PRO A 317 -1.25 18.07 30.12
C PRO A 317 -2.66 18.26 29.53
N HIS A 318 -2.91 17.74 28.33
CA HIS A 318 -4.19 17.86 27.63
C HIS A 318 -4.97 16.54 27.58
N CYS A 319 -4.47 15.47 28.22
CA CYS A 319 -5.07 14.13 28.20
C CYS A 319 -5.40 13.63 26.78
N LYS A 320 -4.53 13.92 25.80
CA LYS A 320 -4.82 13.58 24.40
C LYS A 320 -4.83 12.08 24.18
N ARG A 321 -5.69 11.63 23.26
CA ARG A 321 -5.69 10.25 22.80
C ARG A 321 -4.49 10.01 21.87
N LEU A 322 -3.73 8.94 22.10
CA LEU A 322 -2.53 8.63 21.34
C LEU A 322 -2.67 7.32 20.57
N SER A 323 -2.32 7.34 19.29
CA SER A 323 -2.08 6.15 18.47
C SER A 323 -0.64 6.22 17.98
N LEU A 324 0.23 5.35 18.51
CA LEU A 324 1.67 5.39 18.31
C LEU A 324 2.11 4.09 17.64
N GLU A 325 2.62 4.19 16.42
CA GLU A 325 3.22 3.07 15.68
C GLU A 325 4.72 3.27 15.57
N LEU A 326 5.50 2.44 16.24
CA LEU A 326 6.92 2.68 16.50
C LEU A 326 7.81 1.59 15.90
N GLY A 327 9.11 1.76 16.08
CA GLY A 327 10.12 0.82 15.59
C GLY A 327 9.96 -0.61 16.10
N GLY A 328 10.62 -1.54 15.41
CA GLY A 328 10.60 -2.97 15.71
C GLY A 328 12.00 -3.59 15.73
N LYS A 329 12.10 -4.78 16.33
CA LYS A 329 13.27 -5.65 16.23
C LYS A 329 12.85 -7.07 15.87
N ASN A 330 12.18 -7.15 14.72
CA ASN A 330 11.32 -8.27 14.34
C ASN A 330 12.13 -9.55 14.08
N PRO A 331 11.81 -10.66 14.77
CA PRO A 331 12.45 -11.94 14.54
C PRO A 331 11.84 -12.67 13.33
N ALA A 332 12.67 -13.36 12.56
CA ALA A 332 12.28 -14.47 11.69
C ALA A 332 12.78 -15.76 12.32
N ILE A 333 11.88 -16.68 12.66
CA ILE A 333 12.20 -17.97 13.29
C ILE A 333 12.01 -19.06 12.25
N ILE A 334 13.07 -19.81 11.98
CA ILE A 334 13.13 -20.79 10.89
C ILE A 334 13.50 -22.16 11.46
N PHE A 335 12.52 -23.05 11.52
CA PHE A 335 12.70 -24.42 12.00
C PHE A 335 13.26 -25.33 10.90
N ASP A 336 13.80 -26.48 11.31
CA ASP A 336 14.37 -27.53 10.46
C ASP A 336 13.41 -28.04 9.37
N ASP A 337 12.12 -28.06 9.68
CA ASP A 337 11.04 -28.51 8.81
C ASP A 337 10.46 -27.39 7.92
N ALA A 338 11.11 -26.23 7.85
CA ALA A 338 10.72 -25.14 6.97
C ALA A 338 10.99 -25.47 5.50
N ASP A 339 10.07 -25.08 4.61
CA ASP A 339 10.31 -25.12 3.17
C ASP A 339 11.31 -24.02 2.77
N LEU A 340 12.58 -24.38 2.70
CA LEU A 340 13.67 -23.46 2.37
C LEU A 340 13.53 -22.82 0.98
N SER A 341 12.84 -23.46 0.04
CA SER A 341 12.62 -22.91 -1.31
C SER A 341 11.74 -21.66 -1.28
N GLN A 342 10.80 -21.57 -0.34
CA GLN A 342 9.94 -20.41 -0.13
C GLN A 342 10.50 -19.47 0.95
N CYS A 343 11.08 -20.05 2.00
CA CYS A 343 11.57 -19.32 3.17
C CYS A 343 12.71 -18.38 2.82
N ILE A 344 13.74 -18.85 2.10
CA ILE A 344 14.94 -18.03 1.82
C ILE A 344 14.59 -16.81 0.96
N PRO A 345 13.95 -16.92 -0.21
CA PRO A 345 13.60 -15.75 -1.01
C PRO A 345 12.68 -14.77 -0.27
N THR A 346 11.79 -15.28 0.60
CA THR A 346 10.91 -14.42 1.40
C THR A 346 11.65 -13.71 2.51
N THR A 347 12.60 -14.38 3.17
CA THR A 347 13.39 -13.81 4.28
C THR A 347 14.40 -12.79 3.76
N VAL A 348 15.01 -13.02 2.58
CA VAL A 348 15.85 -12.03 1.90
C VAL A 348 15.01 -10.80 1.58
N ARG A 349 13.79 -11.00 1.05
CA ARG A 349 12.87 -9.90 0.78
C ARG A 349 12.50 -9.12 2.04
N SER A 350 12.10 -9.79 3.11
CA SER A 350 11.74 -9.13 4.38
C SER A 350 12.91 -8.46 5.10
N SER A 351 14.15 -8.74 4.70
CA SER A 351 15.35 -8.13 5.25
C SER A 351 15.82 -6.90 4.46
N PHE A 352 15.69 -6.91 3.13
CA PHE A 352 16.39 -5.96 2.25
C PHE A 352 15.55 -5.29 1.17
N ALA A 353 14.38 -5.84 0.82
CA ALA A 353 13.72 -5.53 -0.43
C ALA A 353 13.42 -4.07 -0.81
N ASN A 354 13.34 -3.78 -2.12
CA ASN A 354 12.51 -2.73 -2.75
C ASN A 354 11.69 -3.24 -3.94
N GLN A 355 12.14 -4.27 -4.65
CA GLN A 355 11.46 -4.73 -5.85
C GLN A 355 11.59 -6.26 -5.99
N VAL A 356 10.58 -6.90 -6.60
CA VAL A 356 10.75 -8.18 -7.31
C VAL A 356 10.37 -7.92 -8.78
N PRO A 357 11.13 -8.39 -9.78
CA PRO A 357 10.65 -8.40 -11.16
C PRO A 357 9.34 -9.20 -11.24
N PRO A 358 8.42 -8.88 -12.17
CA PRO A 358 7.26 -9.71 -12.41
C PRO A 358 7.74 -11.09 -12.88
N THR A 359 7.83 -12.05 -11.97
CA THR A 359 8.00 -13.45 -12.35
C THR A 359 6.62 -13.92 -12.82
N PRO A 360 6.49 -14.42 -14.06
CA PRO A 360 5.25 -15.07 -14.47
C PRO A 360 5.14 -16.35 -13.64
N VAL A 361 4.22 -16.37 -12.66
CA VAL A 361 3.84 -17.62 -12.01
C VAL A 361 3.01 -18.39 -13.02
N THR A 362 3.69 -19.13 -13.91
CA THR A 362 3.08 -20.21 -14.69
C THR A 362 2.90 -21.43 -13.79
N GLN A 363 2.06 -21.30 -12.74
CA GLN A 363 1.47 -22.49 -12.15
C GLN A 363 0.43 -23.03 -13.14
N LYS A 364 0.86 -23.98 -13.99
CA LYS A 364 -0.07 -24.89 -14.64
C LYS A 364 -0.84 -25.63 -13.53
N PRO A 365 -2.18 -25.64 -13.55
CA PRO A 365 -2.95 -26.42 -12.59
C PRO A 365 -2.58 -27.90 -12.67
N HIS A 366 -2.40 -28.56 -11.52
CA HIS A 366 -2.09 -29.98 -11.34
C HIS A 366 -3.15 -30.98 -11.90
N TRP A 367 -4.08 -30.54 -12.74
CA TRP A 367 -5.12 -31.38 -13.34
C TRP A 367 -4.80 -31.85 -14.77
N GLN A 368 -3.68 -31.43 -15.36
CA GLN A 368 -3.27 -31.86 -16.70
C GLN A 368 -2.53 -33.22 -16.75
N GLN A 369 -2.49 -33.98 -15.66
CA GLN A 369 -1.90 -35.34 -15.62
C GLN A 369 -2.91 -36.48 -15.46
N ALA A 370 -4.20 -36.25 -15.74
CA ALA A 370 -5.18 -37.31 -15.82
C ALA A 370 -5.82 -37.38 -17.21
N GLY A 371 -5.54 -38.48 -17.90
CA GLY A 371 -6.25 -39.14 -19.01
C GLY A 371 -7.21 -38.33 -19.92
N ARG A 372 -6.98 -38.51 -21.24
CA ARG A 372 -7.88 -38.21 -22.37
C ARG A 372 -9.38 -38.13 -22.00
N VAL A 373 -10.01 -37.00 -22.28
CA VAL A 373 -11.48 -36.85 -22.33
C VAL A 373 -11.87 -36.62 -23.81
N PRO A 374 -12.86 -37.35 -24.37
CA PRO A 374 -13.23 -37.23 -25.79
C PRO A 374 -14.01 -35.95 -26.07
N GLU A 375 -13.85 -35.44 -27.29
CA GLU A 375 -14.55 -34.28 -27.84
C GLU A 375 -16.08 -34.49 -27.85
N GLY A 376 -16.81 -33.51 -27.32
CA GLY A 376 -18.27 -33.45 -27.38
C GLY A 376 -18.77 -32.03 -27.07
N LEU A 377 -19.60 -31.49 -27.97
CA LEU A 377 -20.13 -30.12 -27.98
C LEU A 377 -20.52 -29.55 -26.60
N CYS A 378 -20.00 -28.37 -26.28
CA CYS A 378 -20.49 -27.53 -25.19
C CYS A 378 -21.20 -26.30 -25.78
N ALA A 379 -22.52 -26.20 -25.60
CA ALA A 379 -23.29 -25.00 -25.91
C ALA A 379 -23.51 -24.19 -24.62
N CYS A 380 -22.85 -23.04 -24.50
CA CYS A 380 -23.09 -22.07 -23.42
C CYS A 380 -24.23 -21.12 -23.82
N LEU A 381 -25.34 -21.13 -23.07
CA LEU A 381 -26.36 -20.10 -23.17
C LEU A 381 -25.97 -18.91 -22.27
N HIS A 382 -25.78 -17.72 -22.86
CA HIS A 382 -25.68 -16.46 -22.13
C HIS A 382 -27.03 -15.75 -22.14
N LEU A 383 -27.55 -15.41 -20.95
CA LEU A 383 -28.73 -14.55 -20.79
C LEU A 383 -28.28 -13.19 -20.22
N PRO A 384 -28.69 -12.06 -20.83
CA PRO A 384 -28.42 -10.75 -20.28
C PRO A 384 -29.24 -10.50 -19.00
N LEU A 385 -28.60 -9.87 -18.01
CA LEU A 385 -29.22 -9.38 -16.79
C LEU A 385 -30.02 -8.11 -17.09
N ASP A 386 -31.22 -8.27 -17.64
CA ASP A 386 -32.32 -7.30 -17.53
C ASP A 386 -33.60 -7.96 -18.04
N LEU A 387 -34.23 -8.77 -17.20
CA LEU A 387 -35.52 -9.38 -17.50
C LEU A 387 -36.55 -9.06 -16.41
N ASN A 388 -37.71 -8.60 -16.88
CA ASN A 388 -38.91 -8.31 -16.10
C ASN A 388 -39.21 -9.45 -15.08
N PRO A 389 -39.50 -9.13 -13.80
CA PRO A 389 -39.71 -10.13 -12.73
C PRO A 389 -40.79 -11.18 -13.02
N LYS A 390 -41.78 -10.87 -13.88
CA LYS A 390 -42.83 -11.81 -14.29
C LYS A 390 -42.35 -12.87 -15.30
N LEU A 391 -41.32 -12.57 -16.10
CA LEU A 391 -40.77 -13.52 -17.08
C LEU A 391 -39.80 -14.53 -16.43
N SER A 392 -39.02 -14.09 -15.44
CA SER A 392 -38.12 -14.93 -14.62
C SER A 392 -38.87 -16.07 -13.90
N ARG A 393 -40.07 -15.77 -13.37
CA ARG A 393 -40.93 -16.78 -12.70
C ARG A 393 -41.51 -17.82 -13.66
N SER A 394 -41.75 -17.46 -14.91
CA SER A 394 -42.31 -18.37 -15.92
C SER A 394 -41.25 -19.32 -16.49
N ILE A 395 -40.01 -18.84 -16.69
CA ILE A 395 -38.89 -19.66 -17.17
C ILE A 395 -38.46 -20.67 -16.09
N SER A 396 -38.44 -20.26 -14.82
CA SER A 396 -38.13 -21.14 -13.69
C SER A 396 -39.14 -22.30 -13.55
N ARG A 397 -40.43 -22.05 -13.81
CA ARG A 397 -41.48 -23.09 -13.79
C ARG A 397 -41.42 -24.02 -15.01
N LEU A 398 -40.98 -23.53 -16.17
CA LEU A 398 -40.84 -24.35 -17.38
C LEU A 398 -39.62 -25.30 -17.29
N CYS A 399 -38.51 -24.84 -16.73
CA CYS A 399 -37.33 -25.68 -16.49
C CYS A 399 -37.59 -26.76 -15.44
N LEU A 400 -38.30 -26.43 -14.35
CA LEU A 400 -38.60 -27.41 -13.29
C LEU A 400 -39.58 -28.51 -13.77
N ARG A 401 -40.52 -28.19 -14.67
CA ARG A 401 -41.45 -29.17 -15.25
C ARG A 401 -40.80 -30.13 -16.24
N LYS A 402 -39.70 -29.74 -16.92
CA LYS A 402 -38.93 -30.65 -17.79
C LYS A 402 -37.96 -31.55 -17.00
N LEU A 403 -37.48 -31.11 -15.83
CA LEU A 403 -36.63 -31.92 -14.94
C LEU A 403 -37.37 -33.08 -14.27
N LEU A 404 -38.69 -32.97 -14.05
CA LEU A 404 -39.48 -33.98 -13.34
C LEU A 404 -40.14 -35.06 -14.23
N ARG A 405 -39.89 -35.07 -15.55
CA ARG A 405 -40.47 -36.06 -16.49
C ARG A 405 -39.46 -36.93 -17.24
N GLY A 406 -38.19 -36.95 -16.85
CA GLY A 406 -37.17 -37.86 -17.41
C GLY A 406 -36.89 -39.05 -16.50
N LYS A 407 -37.71 -40.11 -16.56
CA LYS A 407 -37.34 -41.44 -16.07
C LYS A 407 -36.49 -42.15 -17.14
N GLN A 408 -35.48 -42.90 -16.67
CA GLN A 408 -34.59 -43.81 -17.41
C GLN A 408 -33.54 -43.19 -18.34
N ASN A 409 -32.36 -42.90 -17.80
CA ASN A 409 -31.14 -43.67 -18.10
C ASN A 409 -29.91 -43.03 -17.42
N ASN A 410 -29.03 -43.88 -16.90
CA ASN A 410 -27.81 -43.55 -16.18
C ASN A 410 -26.87 -42.60 -16.95
N LYS A 411 -26.90 -41.30 -16.63
CA LYS A 411 -25.75 -40.39 -16.77
C LYS A 411 -25.81 -39.35 -15.65
N ARG A 412 -24.77 -39.30 -14.79
CA ARG A 412 -24.61 -38.30 -13.74
C ARG A 412 -24.49 -36.91 -14.38
N LEU A 413 -25.48 -36.05 -14.16
CA LEU A 413 -25.47 -34.66 -14.59
C LEU A 413 -24.86 -33.80 -13.49
N PHE A 414 -23.62 -33.34 -13.66
CA PHE A 414 -23.00 -32.35 -12.77
C PHE A 414 -23.53 -30.96 -13.13
N PHE A 415 -24.20 -30.29 -12.19
CA PHE A 415 -24.51 -28.87 -12.29
C PHE A 415 -23.34 -28.05 -11.73
N LEU A 416 -22.62 -27.34 -12.59
CA LEU A 416 -21.73 -26.25 -12.19
C LEU A 416 -22.56 -24.98 -12.07
N LEU A 417 -22.97 -24.64 -10.85
CA LEU A 417 -23.39 -23.29 -10.50
C LEU A 417 -22.16 -22.39 -10.58
N SER A 418 -22.03 -21.59 -11.65
CA SER A 418 -21.05 -20.51 -11.69
C SER A 418 -21.52 -19.37 -10.80
N ILE A 419 -21.24 -19.50 -9.50
CA ILE A 419 -21.02 -18.30 -8.68
C ILE A 419 -19.83 -17.61 -9.34
N ARG A 420 -19.99 -16.37 -9.81
CA ARG A 420 -18.85 -15.48 -10.08
C ARG A 420 -18.08 -15.35 -8.77
N ARG A 421 -17.13 -16.26 -8.53
CA ARG A 421 -16.01 -15.99 -7.66
C ARG A 421 -15.31 -14.80 -8.30
N TYR A 422 -15.16 -13.73 -7.53
CA TYR A 422 -14.12 -12.73 -7.71
C TYR A 422 -12.76 -13.47 -7.80
N GLN A 423 -12.43 -13.99 -8.98
CA GLN A 423 -11.10 -14.48 -9.30
C GLN A 423 -10.31 -13.28 -9.78
N GLY A 424 -9.33 -12.88 -8.96
CA GLY A 424 -8.51 -11.72 -9.22
C GLY A 424 -7.99 -10.98 -8.00
N LYS A 425 -8.00 -11.55 -6.78
CA LYS A 425 -7.04 -11.09 -5.77
C LYS A 425 -5.66 -11.58 -6.23
N LYS A 426 -4.97 -10.78 -7.06
CA LYS A 426 -3.50 -10.81 -7.05
C LYS A 426 -3.13 -10.59 -5.59
N LEU A 427 -2.69 -11.65 -4.91
CA LEU A 427 -2.00 -11.52 -3.65
C LEU A 427 -0.74 -10.72 -4.00
N LEU A 428 -0.79 -9.40 -3.82
CA LEU A 428 0.36 -8.55 -4.07
C LEU A 428 1.48 -9.11 -3.18
N LEU A 429 2.51 -9.67 -3.81
CA LEU A 429 3.77 -9.97 -3.14
C LEU A 429 4.47 -8.62 -2.97
N ILE A 430 4.59 -8.19 -1.71
CA ILE A 430 4.98 -6.82 -1.37
C ILE A 430 6.50 -6.76 -1.12
N PRO A 431 7.24 -5.83 -1.77
CA PRO A 431 8.64 -5.56 -1.47
C PRO A 431 8.84 -4.69 -0.20
N THR A 432 10.05 -4.63 0.37
CA THR A 432 10.36 -3.68 1.47
C THR A 432 10.83 -2.32 0.93
N ALA A 433 11.46 -1.46 1.76
CA ALA A 433 12.11 -0.22 1.36
C ALA A 433 13.57 -0.18 1.85
N GLN A 434 14.53 -0.83 1.20
CA GLN A 434 15.97 -0.84 1.56
C GLN A 434 16.23 -1.28 3.02
N GLY A 435 15.34 -2.06 3.64
CA GLY A 435 15.41 -2.35 5.07
C GLY A 435 14.90 -1.22 6.01
N GLU A 436 14.46 -0.08 5.46
CA GLU A 436 13.81 1.06 6.13
C GLU A 436 12.29 0.85 6.31
N ILE A 437 11.86 -0.36 6.66
CA ILE A 437 10.46 -0.64 7.04
C ILE A 437 10.42 -1.18 8.46
N CYS A 438 9.46 -0.68 9.26
CA CYS A 438 9.26 -1.09 10.64
C CYS A 438 9.02 -2.61 10.81
N LEU A 439 8.56 -3.29 9.76
CA LEU A 439 8.22 -4.72 9.70
C LEU A 439 9.38 -5.61 9.22
N CYS A 440 10.55 -5.05 8.91
CA CYS A 440 11.70 -5.80 8.41
C CYS A 440 12.20 -6.82 9.44
N THR A 441 12.53 -8.02 8.97
CA THR A 441 13.09 -9.09 9.81
C THR A 441 14.59 -8.93 9.92
N SER A 442 15.05 -8.11 10.86
CA SER A 442 16.49 -7.83 11.05
C SER A 442 17.21 -8.83 11.96
N ARG A 443 16.48 -9.78 12.56
CA ARG A 443 17.05 -10.91 13.31
C ARG A 443 16.47 -12.21 12.80
N ILE A 444 17.32 -13.08 12.30
CA ILE A 444 16.95 -14.36 11.74
C ILE A 444 17.53 -15.45 12.65
N PHE A 445 16.64 -16.22 13.27
CA PHE A 445 16.96 -17.37 14.09
C PHE A 445 16.70 -18.62 13.26
N VAL A 446 17.71 -19.45 13.07
CA VAL A 446 17.63 -20.68 12.26
C VAL A 446 17.99 -21.89 13.11
N GLN A 447 17.21 -22.96 13.02
CA GLN A 447 17.45 -24.14 13.83
C GLN A 447 18.76 -24.81 13.42
N ARG A 448 19.55 -25.26 14.41
CA ARG A 448 20.92 -25.76 14.26
C ARG A 448 21.12 -26.74 13.11
N GLY A 449 20.20 -27.69 12.94
CA GLY A 449 20.29 -28.75 11.94
C GLY A 449 20.36 -28.25 10.49
N ILE A 450 19.79 -27.08 10.20
CA ILE A 450 19.77 -26.47 8.86
C ILE A 450 20.56 -25.16 8.77
N TYR A 451 21.17 -24.70 9.87
CA TYR A 451 21.82 -23.39 9.96
C TYR A 451 22.88 -23.16 8.87
N SER A 452 23.81 -24.11 8.71
CA SER A 452 24.93 -23.97 7.76
C SER A 452 24.44 -23.92 6.31
N GLU A 453 23.46 -24.75 5.94
CA GLU A 453 22.87 -24.76 4.60
C GLU A 453 22.08 -23.47 4.34
N PHE A 454 21.23 -23.08 5.30
CA PHE A 454 20.45 -21.85 5.21
C PHE A 454 21.36 -20.64 5.06
N LEU A 455 22.37 -20.49 5.91
CA LEU A 455 23.25 -19.33 5.91
C LEU A 455 23.97 -19.17 4.58
N LYS A 456 24.51 -20.27 4.04
CA LYS A 456 25.16 -20.28 2.72
C LYS A 456 24.19 -19.80 1.63
N ARG A 457 23.03 -20.44 1.52
CA ARG A 457 22.03 -20.12 0.49
C ARG A 457 21.45 -18.71 0.66
N PHE A 458 21.25 -18.27 1.89
CA PHE A 458 20.76 -16.93 2.20
C PHE A 458 21.75 -15.84 1.77
N VAL A 459 23.05 -16.03 2.04
CA VAL A 459 24.10 -15.11 1.58
C VAL A 459 24.20 -15.12 0.05
N GLU A 460 24.13 -16.29 -0.59
CA GLU A 460 24.12 -16.41 -2.06
C GLU A 460 22.92 -15.67 -2.68
N GLU A 461 21.72 -15.82 -2.11
CA GLU A 461 20.53 -15.07 -2.56
C GLU A 461 20.64 -13.57 -2.28
N ALA A 462 21.18 -13.16 -1.13
CA ALA A 462 21.38 -11.74 -0.81
C ALA A 462 22.35 -11.06 -1.78
N LYS A 463 23.43 -11.74 -2.19
CA LYS A 463 24.41 -11.23 -3.16
C LYS A 463 23.86 -11.01 -4.57
N LYS A 464 22.73 -11.63 -4.93
CA LYS A 464 22.07 -11.40 -6.23
C LYS A 464 21.40 -10.03 -6.33
N TRP A 465 21.16 -9.38 -5.18
CA TRP A 465 20.46 -8.11 -5.12
C TRP A 465 21.37 -6.96 -5.52
N LYS A 466 20.91 -6.17 -6.50
CA LYS A 466 21.66 -5.02 -7.01
C LYS A 466 21.25 -3.74 -6.28
N THR A 467 22.23 -2.98 -5.80
CA THR A 467 22.04 -1.62 -5.27
C THR A 467 22.43 -0.60 -6.33
N GLY A 468 21.63 0.43 -6.56
CA GLY A 468 21.97 1.45 -7.57
C GLY A 468 20.84 2.43 -7.89
N ASN A 469 20.90 3.00 -9.10
CA ASN A 469 19.95 4.02 -9.56
C ASN A 469 18.48 3.56 -9.39
N PRO A 470 17.66 4.24 -8.57
CA PRO A 470 16.28 3.82 -8.31
C PRO A 470 15.37 3.80 -9.54
N SER A 471 15.71 4.51 -10.61
CA SER A 471 14.96 4.52 -11.86
C SER A 471 15.24 3.31 -12.77
N ASP A 472 16.31 2.56 -12.51
CA ASP A 472 16.65 1.36 -13.27
C ASP A 472 15.80 0.16 -12.76
N PRO A 473 14.95 -0.46 -13.60
CA PRO A 473 14.07 -1.54 -13.19
C PRO A 473 14.80 -2.83 -12.82
N THR A 474 16.11 -2.94 -13.08
CA THR A 474 16.94 -4.08 -12.69
C THR A 474 17.53 -3.95 -11.29
N ILE A 475 17.41 -2.78 -10.67
CA ILE A 475 17.90 -2.51 -9.32
C ILE A 475 16.89 -2.99 -8.28
N ASN A 476 17.40 -3.64 -7.23
CA ASN A 476 16.60 -4.18 -6.14
C ASN A 476 16.62 -3.31 -4.88
N VAL A 477 17.64 -2.46 -4.72
CA VAL A 477 17.86 -1.63 -3.51
C VAL A 477 18.24 -0.21 -3.95
N GLY A 478 17.43 0.77 -3.54
CA GLY A 478 17.71 2.18 -3.78
C GLY A 478 18.65 2.82 -2.75
N ALA A 479 18.65 4.14 -2.68
CA ALA A 479 19.40 4.88 -1.65
C ALA A 479 18.64 4.90 -0.31
N LEU A 480 19.36 4.93 0.80
CA LEU A 480 18.81 5.26 2.12
C LEU A 480 18.42 6.73 2.17
N ILE A 481 17.51 7.09 3.08
CA ILE A 481 16.87 8.42 3.06
C ILE A 481 17.82 9.62 3.22
N SER A 482 18.90 9.49 3.99
CA SER A 482 19.83 10.60 4.20
C SER A 482 21.25 10.13 4.48
N LYS A 483 22.19 11.06 4.38
CA LYS A 483 23.59 10.84 4.72
C LYS A 483 23.77 10.44 6.18
N GLU A 484 23.11 11.14 7.10
CA GLU A 484 23.16 10.87 8.54
C GLU A 484 22.60 9.48 8.85
N HIS A 485 21.53 9.09 8.16
CA HIS A 485 20.95 7.76 8.32
C HIS A 485 21.86 6.66 7.77
N LEU A 486 22.49 6.86 6.61
CA LEU A 486 23.51 5.95 6.08
C LEU A 486 24.68 5.78 7.05
N GLU A 487 25.17 6.88 7.63
CA GLU A 487 26.25 6.85 8.63
C GLU A 487 25.83 6.09 9.89
N LYS A 488 24.60 6.30 10.38
CA LYS A 488 24.02 5.53 11.48
C LYS A 488 24.04 4.02 11.18
N VAL A 489 23.56 3.61 10.01
CA VAL A 489 23.47 2.19 9.63
C VAL A 489 24.88 1.58 9.50
N ARG A 490 25.83 2.28 8.87
CA ARG A 490 27.24 1.85 8.79
C ARG A 490 27.87 1.67 10.16
N ASN A 491 27.55 2.54 11.12
CA ASN A 491 28.09 2.44 12.47
C ASN A 491 27.62 1.18 13.21
N TYR A 492 26.41 0.67 12.95
CA TYR A 492 25.99 -0.64 13.49
C TYR A 492 26.85 -1.79 12.96
N VAL A 493 27.15 -1.80 11.65
CA VAL A 493 28.01 -2.84 11.04
C VAL A 493 29.42 -2.80 11.66
N LYS A 494 30.00 -1.61 11.81
CA LYS A 494 31.32 -1.42 12.45
C LYS A 494 31.32 -1.91 13.91
N LYS A 495 30.29 -1.58 14.68
CA LYS A 495 30.15 -2.03 16.08
C LYS A 495 30.06 -3.56 16.16
N ALA A 496 29.26 -4.18 15.30
CA ALA A 496 29.14 -5.64 15.26
C ALA A 496 30.50 -6.30 14.96
N GLN A 497 31.27 -5.78 14.00
CA GLN A 497 32.63 -6.27 13.72
C GLN A 497 33.56 -6.11 14.93
N ALA A 498 33.52 -4.97 15.61
CA ALA A 498 34.32 -4.73 16.82
C ALA A 498 33.94 -5.67 17.99
N GLU A 499 32.69 -6.13 18.04
CA GLU A 499 32.19 -7.12 19.01
C GLU A 499 32.54 -8.58 18.62
N GLY A 500 33.23 -8.79 17.49
CA GLY A 500 33.64 -10.10 17.00
C GLY A 500 32.64 -10.77 16.06
N ALA A 501 31.58 -10.09 15.63
CA ALA A 501 30.65 -10.63 14.64
C ALA A 501 31.28 -10.64 13.24
N ARG A 502 30.83 -11.57 12.41
CA ARG A 502 31.34 -11.76 11.05
C ARG A 502 30.38 -11.18 10.02
N VAL A 503 30.87 -10.26 9.18
CA VAL A 503 30.14 -9.76 8.00
C VAL A 503 30.41 -10.71 6.83
N LEU A 504 29.36 -11.31 6.27
CA LEU A 504 29.47 -12.33 5.23
C LEU A 504 29.33 -11.79 3.81
N CYS A 505 28.64 -10.66 3.65
CA CYS A 505 28.49 -9.93 2.40
C CYS A 505 28.05 -8.48 2.67
N GLY A 506 28.15 -7.62 1.66
CA GLY A 506 27.66 -6.25 1.67
C GLY A 506 28.69 -5.24 2.16
N GLU A 507 28.27 -4.35 3.06
CA GLU A 507 29.06 -3.20 3.49
C GLU A 507 30.41 -3.61 4.10
N GLY A 508 31.49 -3.02 3.58
CA GLY A 508 32.86 -3.27 4.04
C GLY A 508 33.47 -4.60 3.57
N VAL A 509 32.73 -5.41 2.81
CA VAL A 509 33.19 -6.71 2.28
C VAL A 509 33.17 -6.71 0.75
N ASP A 510 32.02 -6.35 0.16
CA ASP A 510 31.82 -6.36 -1.28
C ASP A 510 31.92 -4.91 -1.84
N PRO A 511 32.51 -4.71 -3.04
CA PRO A 511 32.59 -3.38 -3.65
C PRO A 511 31.22 -2.92 -4.15
N LEU A 512 30.90 -1.64 -3.92
CA LEU A 512 29.69 -0.99 -4.47
C LEU A 512 30.07 -0.12 -5.66
N ALA A 513 29.64 -0.53 -6.85
CA ALA A 513 29.81 0.26 -8.08
C ALA A 513 28.53 1.06 -8.37
N LEU A 514 28.67 2.38 -8.50
CA LEU A 514 27.57 3.29 -8.83
C LEU A 514 27.86 4.07 -10.11
N PRO A 515 26.84 4.36 -10.93
CA PRO A 515 27.01 5.22 -12.10
C PRO A 515 27.40 6.65 -11.68
N PRO A 516 28.05 7.45 -12.57
CA PRO A 516 28.58 8.77 -12.22
C PRO A 516 27.58 9.72 -11.54
N GLY A 517 26.32 9.74 -12.00
CA GLY A 517 25.26 10.60 -11.45
C GLY A 517 24.77 10.21 -10.05
N ASN A 518 25.19 9.06 -9.52
CA ASN A 518 24.75 8.53 -8.23
C ASN A 518 25.90 8.41 -7.20
N GLN A 519 27.12 8.83 -7.54
CA GLN A 519 28.29 8.68 -6.66
C GLN A 519 28.17 9.43 -5.33
N LYS A 520 27.37 10.51 -5.30
CA LYS A 520 27.09 11.30 -4.10
C LYS A 520 25.85 10.83 -3.33
N GLY A 521 25.12 9.84 -3.87
CA GLY A 521 23.92 9.30 -3.24
C GLY A 521 24.22 8.36 -2.07
N TYR A 522 23.19 8.07 -1.28
CA TYR A 522 23.33 7.43 0.03
C TYR A 522 23.07 5.91 -0.05
N PHE A 523 23.92 5.20 -0.77
CA PHE A 523 23.73 3.77 -1.04
C PHE A 523 24.47 2.86 -0.07
N MET A 524 23.88 1.68 0.17
CA MET A 524 24.48 0.59 0.95
C MET A 524 24.06 -0.76 0.36
N LEU A 525 24.98 -1.73 0.38
CA LEU A 525 24.69 -3.09 -0.07
C LEU A 525 23.90 -3.88 1.00
N PRO A 526 23.04 -4.83 0.60
CA PRO A 526 22.50 -5.85 1.49
C PRO A 526 23.60 -6.53 2.30
N THR A 527 23.55 -6.36 3.61
CA THR A 527 24.61 -6.76 4.54
C THR A 527 24.11 -7.85 5.46
N VAL A 528 24.80 -9.00 5.46
CA VAL A 528 24.49 -10.15 6.31
C VAL A 528 25.55 -10.30 7.37
N ILE A 529 25.14 -10.28 8.64
CA ILE A 529 26.00 -10.44 9.80
C ILE A 529 25.68 -11.79 10.45
N ALA A 530 26.71 -12.57 10.76
CA ALA A 530 26.61 -13.82 11.51
C ALA A 530 27.53 -13.77 12.73
N GLU A 531 27.49 -14.82 13.56
CA GLU A 531 28.34 -14.94 14.76
C GLU A 531 28.16 -13.76 15.74
N VAL A 532 26.95 -13.17 15.74
CA VAL A 532 26.58 -12.04 16.59
C VAL A 532 25.89 -12.52 17.87
N LYS A 533 26.24 -11.90 19.00
CA LYS A 533 25.64 -12.19 20.31
C LYS A 533 24.28 -11.51 20.45
N ASP A 534 23.38 -12.11 21.24
CA ASP A 534 22.04 -11.56 21.46
C ASP A 534 22.07 -10.19 22.15
N GLU A 535 23.10 -9.91 22.96
CA GLU A 535 23.30 -8.63 23.65
C GLU A 535 23.81 -7.51 22.72
N SER A 536 24.28 -7.86 21.52
CA SER A 536 24.79 -6.88 20.55
C SER A 536 23.74 -5.82 20.24
N CYS A 537 24.17 -4.58 20.03
CA CYS A 537 23.27 -3.52 19.57
C CYS A 537 22.56 -3.88 18.25
N CYS A 538 23.21 -4.67 17.38
CA CYS A 538 22.60 -5.18 16.15
C CYS A 538 21.49 -6.23 16.39
N MET A 539 21.40 -6.81 17.59
CA MET A 539 20.33 -7.73 18.00
C MET A 539 19.31 -7.06 18.93
N GLN A 540 19.66 -5.96 19.60
CA GLN A 540 18.76 -5.28 20.55
C GLN A 540 18.06 -4.04 19.98
N GLU A 541 18.70 -3.36 19.02
CA GLU A 541 18.25 -2.07 18.51
C GLU A 541 17.79 -2.13 17.05
N GLU A 542 16.92 -1.19 16.68
CA GLU A 542 16.46 -1.04 15.30
C GLU A 542 17.51 -0.32 14.45
N ILE A 543 18.12 -1.07 13.54
CA ILE A 543 19.12 -0.56 12.59
C ILE A 543 18.45 0.32 11.53
N PHE A 544 17.32 -0.16 11.00
CA PHE A 544 16.50 0.50 9.97
C PHE A 544 17.26 0.76 8.66
N GLY A 545 17.95 -0.25 8.15
CA GLY A 545 18.67 -0.24 6.87
C GLY A 545 18.86 -1.66 6.36
N PRO A 546 19.57 -1.87 5.24
CA PRO A 546 19.65 -3.18 4.58
C PRO A 546 20.65 -4.10 5.28
N VAL A 547 20.46 -4.33 6.58
CA VAL A 547 21.33 -5.12 7.47
C VAL A 547 20.50 -6.14 8.22
N THR A 548 20.91 -7.41 8.18
CA THR A 548 20.27 -8.47 8.96
C THR A 548 21.29 -9.34 9.68
N CYS A 549 20.88 -9.87 10.82
CA CYS A 549 21.68 -10.76 11.64
C CYS A 549 21.13 -12.19 11.55
N VAL A 550 21.98 -13.18 11.29
CA VAL A 550 21.60 -14.59 11.22
C VAL A 550 22.32 -15.37 12.33
N VAL A 551 21.55 -16.03 13.19
CA VAL A 551 22.07 -16.80 14.33
C VAL A 551 21.36 -18.14 14.43
N ALA A 552 22.06 -19.13 15.00
CA ALA A 552 21.50 -20.45 15.23
C ALA A 552 20.72 -20.51 16.55
N PHE A 553 19.73 -21.41 16.64
CA PHE A 553 19.08 -21.83 17.89
C PHE A 553 18.89 -23.36 17.91
N ASP A 554 18.65 -23.93 19.08
CA ASP A 554 18.56 -25.38 19.25
C ASP A 554 17.13 -25.86 19.56
N THR A 555 16.37 -25.14 20.41
CA THR A 555 15.02 -25.55 20.85
C THR A 555 13.92 -24.52 20.61
N GLU A 556 12.65 -24.96 20.55
CA GLU A 556 11.46 -24.11 20.42
C GLU A 556 11.35 -23.12 21.60
N GLU A 557 11.59 -23.59 22.82
CA GLU A 557 11.52 -22.79 24.05
C GLU A 557 12.59 -21.70 24.09
N GLU A 558 13.82 -22.06 23.72
CA GLU A 558 14.96 -21.13 23.65
C GLU A 558 14.69 -20.00 22.66
N VAL A 559 14.29 -20.33 21.42
CA VAL A 559 14.11 -19.32 20.38
C VAL A 559 12.96 -18.36 20.70
N ILE A 560 11.89 -18.84 21.34
CA ILE A 560 10.80 -17.98 21.82
C ILE A 560 11.33 -16.98 22.86
N LYS A 561 12.14 -17.44 23.82
CA LYS A 561 12.75 -16.56 24.83
C LYS A 561 13.64 -15.50 24.19
N ARG A 562 14.50 -15.89 23.24
CA ARG A 562 15.42 -14.99 22.53
C ARG A 562 14.69 -14.00 21.61
N ALA A 563 13.66 -14.47 20.91
CA ALA A 563 12.80 -13.63 20.07
C ALA A 563 12.12 -12.52 20.89
N ASN A 564 11.56 -12.88 22.06
CA ASN A 564 10.90 -11.95 22.99
C ASN A 564 11.86 -11.07 23.81
N GLY A 565 13.16 -11.41 23.84
CA GLY A 565 14.22 -10.77 24.61
C GLY A 565 14.65 -9.38 24.13
N VAL A 566 13.75 -8.61 23.55
CA VAL A 566 13.95 -7.22 23.10
C VAL A 566 12.84 -6.33 23.63
N LYS A 567 13.08 -5.01 23.75
CA LYS A 567 12.05 -4.07 24.22
C LYS A 567 10.87 -3.88 23.24
N TYR A 568 11.07 -4.25 21.98
CA TYR A 568 10.11 -4.10 20.88
C TYR A 568 9.16 -5.31 20.75
N GLY A 569 8.07 -5.13 20.02
CA GLY A 569 7.05 -6.16 19.78
C GLY A 569 6.13 -5.85 18.60
N LEU A 570 6.68 -5.39 17.46
CA LEU A 570 5.85 -5.03 16.30
C LEU A 570 5.41 -6.25 15.50
N ALA A 571 6.35 -6.92 14.85
CA ALA A 571 6.07 -8.06 13.98
C ALA A 571 7.01 -9.24 14.25
N ALA A 572 6.67 -10.42 13.73
CA ALA A 572 7.50 -11.61 13.69
C ALA A 572 7.12 -12.51 12.51
N THR A 573 8.03 -13.39 12.09
CA THR A 573 7.73 -14.51 11.19
C THR A 573 8.12 -15.85 11.78
N VAL A 574 7.32 -16.88 11.50
CA VAL A 574 7.57 -18.27 11.89
C VAL A 574 7.50 -19.16 10.65
N TRP A 575 8.57 -19.91 10.38
CA TRP A 575 8.66 -20.82 9.25
C TRP A 575 8.76 -22.26 9.74
N SER A 576 7.76 -23.07 9.41
CA SER A 576 7.65 -24.48 9.77
C SER A 576 6.50 -25.14 9.02
N SER A 577 6.67 -26.39 8.57
CA SER A 577 5.58 -27.18 8.00
C SER A 577 4.68 -27.81 9.09
N ASN A 578 5.14 -27.88 10.34
CA ASN A 578 4.34 -28.32 11.48
C ASN A 578 3.33 -27.25 11.94
N VAL A 579 2.07 -27.45 11.59
CA VAL A 579 0.96 -26.55 11.94
C VAL A 579 0.82 -26.36 13.46
N GLY A 580 0.99 -27.42 14.25
CA GLY A 580 0.91 -27.35 15.71
C GLY A 580 2.02 -26.46 16.30
N ARG A 581 3.24 -26.58 15.78
CA ARG A 581 4.38 -25.71 16.14
C ARG A 581 4.09 -24.25 15.79
N VAL A 582 3.61 -24.01 14.57
CA VAL A 582 3.24 -22.67 14.10
C VAL A 582 2.28 -21.99 15.09
N HIS A 583 1.20 -22.66 15.49
CA HIS A 583 0.27 -22.11 16.47
C HIS A 583 0.91 -21.86 17.84
N ARG A 584 1.64 -22.84 18.40
CA ARG A 584 2.28 -22.69 19.71
C ARG A 584 3.28 -21.53 19.75
N VAL A 585 4.14 -21.43 18.74
CA VAL A 585 5.14 -20.37 18.66
C VAL A 585 4.46 -19.03 18.46
N ALA A 586 3.53 -18.91 17.50
CA ALA A 586 2.85 -17.65 17.21
C ALA A 586 2.13 -17.06 18.43
N HIS A 587 1.46 -17.88 19.23
CA HIS A 587 0.78 -17.44 20.45
C HIS A 587 1.74 -17.00 21.58
N LYS A 588 2.97 -17.52 21.61
CA LYS A 588 3.98 -17.21 22.63
C LYS A 588 4.85 -16.01 22.26
N LEU A 589 4.86 -15.57 20.99
CA LEU A 589 5.59 -14.39 20.56
C LEU A 589 4.88 -13.11 21.01
N GLN A 590 5.65 -12.23 21.65
CA GLN A 590 5.18 -10.93 22.15
C GLN A 590 5.26 -9.87 21.04
N SER A 591 4.63 -10.15 19.90
CA SER A 591 4.53 -9.26 18.75
C SER A 591 3.07 -9.03 18.37
N GLY A 592 2.72 -7.81 17.96
CA GLY A 592 1.37 -7.49 17.53
C GLY A 592 0.96 -8.16 16.22
N LEU A 593 1.94 -8.49 15.37
CA LEU A 593 1.76 -9.20 14.12
C LEU A 593 2.66 -10.44 14.09
N VAL A 594 2.10 -11.59 13.74
CA VAL A 594 2.88 -12.81 13.49
C VAL A 594 2.44 -13.40 12.17
N TRP A 595 3.38 -13.49 11.22
CA TRP A 595 3.17 -14.21 9.97
C TRP A 595 3.76 -15.60 10.04
N THR A 596 3.11 -16.54 9.36
CA THR A 596 3.50 -17.95 9.38
C THR A 596 3.66 -18.43 7.95
N ASN A 597 4.85 -18.89 7.57
CA ASN A 597 5.21 -19.28 6.20
C ASN A 597 4.91 -18.19 5.14
N CYS A 598 4.88 -16.93 5.55
CA CYS A 598 4.71 -15.77 4.69
C CYS A 598 5.27 -14.53 5.37
N TRP A 599 5.27 -13.40 4.67
CA TRP A 599 5.60 -12.10 5.24
C TRP A 599 4.82 -11.00 4.51
N LEU A 600 4.41 -9.98 5.26
CA LEU A 600 3.70 -8.80 4.78
C LEU A 600 2.32 -9.05 4.12
N VAL A 601 1.74 -10.22 4.30
CA VAL A 601 0.34 -10.48 3.89
C VAL A 601 -0.59 -9.83 4.92
N ARG A 602 -1.41 -8.86 4.49
CA ARG A 602 -2.26 -8.08 5.41
C ARG A 602 -3.66 -7.84 4.85
N ASP A 603 -4.64 -8.05 5.72
CA ASP A 603 -6.02 -7.57 5.57
C ASP A 603 -6.19 -6.28 6.39
N LEU A 604 -6.72 -5.21 5.79
CA LEU A 604 -6.92 -3.92 6.47
C LEU A 604 -8.01 -3.97 7.55
N ASN A 605 -8.81 -5.04 7.59
CA ASN A 605 -9.76 -5.30 8.67
C ASN A 605 -9.12 -5.77 9.96
N LEU A 606 -7.90 -6.32 9.89
CA LEU A 606 -7.21 -6.84 11.06
C LEU A 606 -6.39 -5.72 11.74
N PRO A 607 -6.24 -5.78 13.07
CA PRO A 607 -5.48 -4.79 13.81
C PRO A 607 -4.01 -4.81 13.37
N PHE A 608 -3.48 -3.63 13.08
CA PHE A 608 -2.08 -3.36 12.82
C PHE A 608 -1.54 -2.55 13.99
N GLY A 609 -0.51 -3.07 14.65
CA GLY A 609 0.25 -2.29 15.61
C GLY A 609 1.06 -3.08 16.60
N GLY A 610 1.94 -2.39 17.31
CA GLY A 610 2.96 -3.01 18.17
C GLY A 610 2.51 -3.36 19.58
N MET A 611 3.15 -4.36 20.17
CA MET A 611 3.19 -4.60 21.62
C MET A 611 4.42 -3.91 22.22
N LYS A 612 4.49 -3.84 23.56
CA LYS A 612 5.66 -3.34 24.31
C LYS A 612 6.03 -1.91 23.86
N ALA A 613 7.30 -1.63 23.61
CA ALA A 613 7.76 -0.31 23.17
C ALA A 613 7.51 -0.03 21.67
N SER A 614 6.89 -0.95 20.93
CA SER A 614 6.60 -0.78 19.49
C SER A 614 5.30 -0.02 19.22
N GLY A 615 4.50 0.32 20.24
CA GLY A 615 3.36 1.18 20.01
C GLY A 615 2.29 1.16 21.10
N ILE A 616 1.33 2.07 20.95
CA ILE A 616 0.11 2.18 21.75
C ILE A 616 -1.05 2.35 20.77
N GLY A 617 -2.12 1.60 20.97
CA GLY A 617 -3.25 1.56 20.05
C GLY A 617 -3.02 0.61 18.87
N ARG A 618 -3.99 0.61 17.95
CA ARG A 618 -3.96 -0.19 16.72
C ARG A 618 -4.58 0.63 15.60
N GLU A 619 -4.12 0.39 14.38
CA GLU A 619 -4.69 0.93 13.15
C GLU A 619 -5.31 -0.21 12.33
N GLY A 620 -6.31 0.09 11.50
CA GLY A 620 -7.10 -0.91 10.78
C GLY A 620 -8.56 -0.89 11.21
N ALA A 621 -9.48 -1.24 10.30
CA ALA A 621 -10.94 -1.07 10.38
C ALA A 621 -11.51 -0.61 11.74
N LYS A 622 -11.78 -1.56 12.63
CA LYS A 622 -12.45 -1.33 13.92
C LYS A 622 -11.61 -0.47 14.85
N ASP A 623 -10.30 -0.73 14.92
CA ASP A 623 -9.39 -0.01 15.82
C ASP A 623 -9.21 1.45 15.42
N SER A 624 -9.07 1.72 14.11
CA SER A 624 -9.07 3.09 13.59
C SER A 624 -10.40 3.79 13.86
N TYR A 625 -11.53 3.12 13.62
CA TYR A 625 -12.85 3.66 13.94
C TYR A 625 -12.98 3.98 15.43
N GLU A 626 -12.47 3.13 16.30
CA GLU A 626 -12.46 3.35 17.74
C GLU A 626 -11.59 4.55 18.14
N PHE A 627 -10.41 4.69 17.57
CA PHE A 627 -9.50 5.81 17.86
C PHE A 627 -10.06 7.15 17.41
N PHE A 628 -10.71 7.19 16.24
CA PHE A 628 -11.24 8.41 15.63
C PHE A 628 -12.68 8.73 16.03
N THR A 629 -13.28 7.98 16.96
CA THR A 629 -14.62 8.28 17.49
C THR A 629 -14.67 8.23 19.02
N GLU A 630 -15.57 9.02 19.60
CA GLU A 630 -15.96 8.93 21.01
C GLU A 630 -17.22 8.08 21.15
N VAL A 631 -17.23 7.19 22.16
CA VAL A 631 -18.38 6.33 22.48
C VAL A 631 -19.23 6.98 23.55
N LYS A 632 -20.53 7.07 23.30
CA LYS A 632 -21.53 7.54 24.26
C LYS A 632 -22.58 6.46 24.49
N THR A 633 -22.80 6.10 25.76
CA THR A 633 -23.93 5.25 26.15
C THR A 633 -25.17 6.10 26.33
N ILE A 634 -26.26 5.72 25.66
CA ILE A 634 -27.57 6.35 25.81
C ILE A 634 -28.51 5.32 26.44
N THR A 635 -29.18 5.72 27.51
CA THR A 635 -30.17 4.90 28.21
C THR A 635 -31.54 5.54 28.05
N ILE A 636 -32.51 4.79 27.53
CA ILE A 636 -33.90 5.19 27.42
C ILE A 636 -34.72 4.31 28.37
N LYS A 637 -35.35 4.94 29.36
CA LYS A 637 -36.35 4.29 30.22
C LYS A 637 -37.72 4.42 29.55
N HIS A 638 -38.45 3.32 29.45
CA HIS A 638 -39.74 3.21 28.77
C HIS A 638 -40.76 2.46 29.61
#